data_AF-A0A959PVK4-F1
#
_entry.id   AF-A0A959PVK4-F1
#
_cell.length_a   1.000
_cell.length_b   1.000
_cell.length_c   1.000
_cell.angle_alpha   90.00
_cell.angle_beta   90.00
_cell.angle_gamma   90.00
#
_symmetry.space_group_name_H-M   'P 1'
#
loop_
_entity.id
_entity.type
_entity.pdbx_description
1 polymer ?
#
loop_
_entity_poly.entity_id
_entity_poly.type
_entity_poly.pdbx_seq_one_letter_code
_entity_poly.pdbx_strand_id
1 'polypeptide(L)' 'LRTKNIGILITDHNVQETLSITDRAYLMFEGKILKAGTAEELAADEMVRRVYLGKNFELRRKVIEVDTPEEKEL' A
#
# COMPACT_ATOMS: atom_id res chain seq x y z
N LEU A 1 1.88 13.87 -4.18
CA LEU A 1 3.31 13.74 -3.78
C LEU A 1 4.06 12.75 -4.68
N ARG A 2 3.55 11.53 -4.88
CA ARG A 2 4.11 10.54 -5.81
C ARG A 2 4.38 11.10 -7.22
N THR A 3 3.43 11.85 -7.79
CA THR A 3 3.58 12.53 -9.10
C THR A 3 4.61 13.65 -9.13
N LYS A 4 5.07 14.12 -7.97
CA LYS A 4 6.12 15.13 -7.84
C LYS A 4 7.50 14.49 -7.66
N ASN A 5 7.66 13.19 -7.95
CA ASN A 5 8.88 12.41 -7.74
C ASN A 5 9.37 12.45 -6.28
N ILE A 6 8.44 12.48 -5.33
CA ILE A 6 8.74 12.43 -3.90
C ILE A 6 8.40 11.04 -3.38
N GLY A 7 9.40 10.35 -2.83
CA GLY A 7 9.22 9.09 -2.12
C GLY A 7 8.47 9.31 -0.80
N ILE A 8 7.53 8.41 -0.50
CA ILE A 8 6.67 8.52 0.69
C ILE A 8 6.84 7.22 1.49
N LEU A 9 7.19 7.36 2.76
CA LEU A 9 7.17 6.28 3.73
C LEU A 9 6.02 6.52 4.70
N ILE A 10 5.10 5.57 4.80
CA ILE A 10 3.95 5.62 5.71
C ILE A 10 4.04 4.41 6.63
N THR A 11 3.70 4.64 7.89
CA THR A 11 3.44 3.60 8.89
C THR A 11 2.06 3.86 9.46
N ASP A 12 1.25 2.81 9.61
CA ASP A 12 -0.11 2.91 10.13
C ASP A 12 -0.53 1.54 10.70
N HIS A 13 -1.53 1.55 11.59
CA HIS A 13 -2.09 0.32 12.14
C HIS A 13 -3.21 -0.27 11.27
N ASN A 14 -3.81 0.52 10.38
CA ASN A 14 -4.78 0.09 9.39
C ASN A 14 -4.06 -0.42 8.13
N VAL A 15 -3.67 -1.68 8.19
CA VAL A 15 -2.98 -2.38 7.10
C VAL A 15 -3.79 -2.39 5.80
N GLN A 16 -5.13 -2.47 5.87
CA GLN A 16 -5.97 -2.57 4.68
C GLN A 16 -5.97 -1.26 3.88
N GLU A 17 -6.19 -0.13 4.55
CA GLU A 17 -6.12 1.19 3.91
C GLU A 17 -4.71 1.48 3.41
N THR A 18 -3.69 1.11 4.18
CA THR A 18 -2.28 1.34 3.81
C THR A 18 -1.89 0.56 2.56
N LEU A 19 -2.26 -0.71 2.46
CA LEU A 19 -1.98 -1.51 1.28
C LEU A 19 -2.71 -1.00 0.04
N SER A 20 -3.89 -0.36 0.20
CA SER A 20 -4.65 0.17 -0.93
C SER A 20 -3.98 1.32 -1.68
N ILE A 21 -3.09 2.06 -1.01
CA ILE A 21 -2.42 3.28 -1.53
C ILE A 21 -0.92 3.11 -1.76
N THR A 22 -0.32 2.03 -1.28
CA THR A 22 1.13 1.81 -1.35
C THR A 22 1.51 0.97 -2.57
N ASP A 23 2.67 1.27 -3.16
CA ASP A 23 3.25 0.45 -4.22
C ASP A 23 3.90 -0.81 -3.64
N ARG A 24 4.57 -0.66 -2.48
CA ARG A 24 5.29 -1.71 -1.75
C ARG A 24 5.06 -1.53 -0.26
N ALA A 25 5.03 -2.63 0.47
CA ALA A 25 4.92 -2.60 1.92
C ALA A 25 5.83 -3.63 2.60
N TYR A 26 6.13 -3.37 3.86
CA TYR A 26 6.89 -4.22 4.74
C TYR A 26 6.05 -4.45 5.99
N LEU A 27 5.67 -5.69 6.24
CA LEU A 27 4.92 -6.06 7.43
C LEU A 27 5.90 -6.46 8.52
N MET A 28 5.84 -5.77 9.65
CA MET A 28 6.72 -6.01 10.79
C MET A 28 5.97 -6.66 11.94
N PHE A 29 6.56 -7.73 12.49
CA PHE A 29 6.07 -8.46 13.66
C PHE A 29 7.23 -8.69 14.62
N GLU A 30 7.04 -8.38 15.90
CA GLU A 30 8.06 -8.59 16.96
C GLU A 30 9.46 -8.06 16.60
N GLY A 31 9.51 -6.86 16.02
CA GLY A 31 10.77 -6.21 15.63
C GLY A 31 11.47 -6.81 14.41
N LYS A 32 10.84 -7.77 13.71
CA LYS A 32 11.36 -8.39 12.48
C LYS A 32 10.43 -8.14 11.31
N ILE A 33 10.98 -8.14 10.10
CA ILE A 33 10.18 -8.15 8.89
C ILE A 33 9.58 -9.54 8.75
N LEU A 34 8.26 -9.63 8.86
CA LEU A 34 7.50 -10.84 8.62
C LEU A 34 7.42 -11.14 7.12
N LYS A 35 7.14 -10.10 6.32
CA LYS A 35 7.02 -10.20 4.86
C LYS A 35 7.25 -8.83 4.20
N ALA A 36 7.78 -8.85 2.99
CA ALA A 36 7.95 -7.67 2.15
C ALA A 36 7.50 -7.99 0.71
N GLY A 37 6.89 -7.02 0.04
CA GLY A 37 6.40 -7.19 -1.33
C GLY A 37 5.56 -6.01 -1.81
N THR A 38 4.99 -6.17 -3.00
CA THR A 38 3.90 -5.33 -3.52
C THR A 38 2.62 -5.54 -2.72
N ALA A 39 1.67 -4.61 -2.85
CA ALA A 39 0.37 -4.75 -2.18
C ALA A 39 -0.36 -6.04 -2.61
N GLU A 40 -0.24 -6.41 -3.89
CA GLU A 40 -0.84 -7.62 -4.48
C GLU A 40 -0.24 -8.90 -3.89
N GLU A 41 1.09 -8.99 -3.83
CA GLU A 41 1.79 -10.16 -3.27
C GLU A 41 1.42 -10.37 -1.81
N LEU A 42 1.34 -9.29 -1.02
CA LEU A 42 0.99 -9.35 0.39
C LEU A 42 -0.50 -9.68 0.60
N ALA A 43 -1.39 -9.17 -0.26
CA ALA A 43 -2.82 -9.46 -0.24
C ALA A 43 -3.15 -10.92 -0.56
N ALA A 44 -2.32 -11.56 -1.40
CA ALA A 44 -2.45 -12.95 -1.82
C ALA A 44 -1.78 -13.93 -0.84
N ASP A 45 -0.86 -13.48 0.01
CA ASP A 45 -0.13 -14.35 0.93
C ASP A 45 -1.03 -14.86 2.08
N GLU A 46 -1.18 -16.18 2.18
CA GLU A 46 -2.05 -16.83 3.16
C GLU A 46 -1.67 -16.52 4.62
N MET A 47 -0.37 -16.41 4.91
CA MET A 47 0.12 -16.12 6.25
C MET A 47 -0.16 -14.66 6.62
N VAL A 48 0.06 -13.73 5.68
CA VAL A 48 -0.31 -12.32 5.84
C VAL A 48 -1.81 -12.16 6.05
N ARG A 49 -2.65 -12.84 5.26
CA ARG A 49 -4.11 -12.81 5.44
C ARG A 49 -4.53 -13.36 6.80
N ARG A 50 -3.88 -14.41 7.29
CA ARG A 50 -4.20 -15.01 8.59
C ARG A 50 -3.80 -14.11 9.76
N VAL A 51 -2.66 -13.45 9.69
CA VAL A 51 -2.06 -12.72 10.83
C VAL A 51 -2.42 -11.23 10.84
N TYR A 52 -2.61 -10.60 9.67
CA TYR A 52 -2.82 -9.15 9.54
C TYR A 52 -4.13 -8.73 8.88
N LEU A 53 -4.51 -9.33 7.75
CA LEU A 53 -5.60 -8.78 6.91
C LEU A 53 -6.99 -9.35 7.24
N GLY A 54 -7.03 -10.56 7.80
CA GLY A 54 -8.26 -11.34 7.96
C GLY A 54 -8.66 -12.11 6.69
N LYS A 55 -9.54 -13.10 6.86
CA LYS A 55 -9.95 -14.03 5.77
C LYS A 55 -10.70 -13.34 4.63
N ASN A 56 -11.48 -12.30 4.95
CA ASN A 56 -12.36 -11.59 4.02
C ASN A 56 -11.72 -10.36 3.38
N PHE A 57 -10.41 -10.20 3.49
CA PHE A 57 -9.72 -9.07 2.88
C PHE A 57 -9.76 -9.16 1.35
N GLU A 58 -10.09 -8.02 0.75
CA GLU A 58 -10.00 -7.76 -0.69
C GLU A 58 -9.17 -6.51 -0.91
N LEU A 59 -8.14 -6.61 -1.76
CA LEU A 59 -7.35 -5.45 -2.14
C LEU A 59 -8.16 -4.59 -3.12
N ARG A 60 -8.51 -3.38 -2.69
CA ARG A 60 -9.16 -2.36 -3.54
C ARG A 60 -8.21 -1.20 -3.72
N ARG A 61 -7.57 -1.08 -4.88
CA ARG A 61 -6.69 0.04 -5.18
C ARG A 61 -7.48 1.35 -5.16
N LYS A 62 -7.00 2.34 -4.41
CA LYS A 62 -7.57 3.68 -4.45
C LYS A 62 -7.04 4.42 -5.67
N VAL A 63 -7.95 4.89 -6.52
CA VAL A 63 -7.61 5.87 -7.55
C VAL A 63 -7.39 7.19 -6.83
N ILE A 64 -6.15 7.66 -6.85
CA ILE A 64 -5.82 8.99 -6.35
C ILE A 64 -5.89 9.91 -7.56
N GLU A 65 -6.93 10.72 -7.63
CA GLU A 65 -7.00 11.82 -8.60
C GLU A 65 -5.82 12.76 -8.31
N VAL A 66 -4.98 12.95 -9.32
CA VAL A 66 -3.83 13.84 -9.25
C VAL A 66 -4.09 14.97 -10.23
N ASP A 67 -4.14 16.19 -9.71
CA ASP A 67 -4.10 17.39 -10.55
C ASP A 67 -2.79 17.36 -11.35
N THR A 68 -2.89 16.98 -12.63
CA THR A 68 -1.80 17.09 -13.61
C THR A 68 -1.69 18.56 -14.05
N PRO A 69 -0.54 19.23 -13.87
CA PRO A 69 -0.41 20.67 -14.14
C PRO A 69 -0.32 21.12 -15.62
N GLU A 70 -0.60 20.31 -16.65
CA GLU A 70 -0.13 20.66 -18.02
C GLU A 70 -1.17 20.50 -19.15
N GLU A 71 -2.28 21.24 -19.08
CA GLU A 71 -3.05 21.67 -20.28
C GLU A 71 -3.58 23.11 -20.14
N LYS A 72 -2.79 24.01 -19.52
CA LYS A 72 -3.16 25.45 -19.39
C LYS A 72 -2.26 26.42 -20.15
N GLU A 73 -1.33 25.94 -20.98
CA GLU A 73 -0.61 26.79 -21.93
C GLU A 73 -0.54 26.11 -23.29
N LEU A 74 -1.58 26.30 -24.11
CA LEU A 74 -1.46 26.68 -25.51
C LEU A 74 -2.73 27.41 -25.99
#